data_AF-A0A965JPA4-F1
#
_entry.id   AF-A0A965JPA4-F1
#
_cell.length_a   1.000
_cell.length_b   1.000
_cell.length_c   1.000
_cell.angle_alpha   90.00
_cell.angle_beta   90.00
_cell.angle_gamma   90.00
#
_symmetry.space_group_name_H-M   'P 1'
#
loop_
_entity.id
_entity.type
_entity.pdbx_description
1 polymer ?
#
loop_
_entity_poly.entity_id
_entity_poly.type
_entity_poly.pdbx_seq_one_letter_code
_entity_poly.pdbx_strand_id
1 'polypeptide(L)'
;MISKAQTVNLRFQSTWPAKDIFHEYAQDFCDKVNKMSSGRLKIDLLPSGSVVKAFDLLDAVSKGTLDGGHGVVAYWYGKSPALALWGSGPA
;
A
#
# COMPACT_ATOMS: atom_id res chain seq x y z
N MET A 1 -27.34 4.85 -23.88
CA MET A 1 -26.77 4.47 -22.56
C MET A 1 -25.28 4.79 -22.59
N ILE A 2 -24.76 5.52 -21.62
CA ILE A 2 -23.31 5.78 -21.51
C ILE A 2 -22.70 4.56 -20.81
N SER A 3 -21.77 3.86 -21.47
CA SER A 3 -21.01 2.76 -20.85
C SER A 3 -20.17 3.32 -19.70
N LYS A 4 -20.31 2.77 -18.49
CA LYS A 4 -19.40 3.04 -17.37
C LYS A 4 -18.28 2.01 -17.43
N ALA A 5 -17.02 2.47 -17.40
CA ALA A 5 -15.87 1.57 -17.26
C ALA A 5 -16.00 0.74 -15.96
N GLN A 6 -15.53 -0.51 -16.01
CA GLN A 6 -15.52 -1.40 -14.85
C GLN A 6 -14.73 -0.76 -13.69
N THR A 7 -15.28 -0.83 -12.47
CA THR A 7 -14.58 -0.40 -11.27
C THR A 7 -13.29 -1.19 -11.10
N VAL A 8 -12.16 -0.49 -10.98
CA VAL A 8 -10.87 -1.10 -10.63
C VAL A 8 -10.84 -1.30 -9.12
N ASN A 9 -10.62 -2.53 -8.67
CA ASN A 9 -10.42 -2.85 -7.27
C ASN A 9 -8.94 -3.15 -7.04
N LEU A 10 -8.31 -2.45 -6.11
CA LEU A 10 -6.92 -2.66 -5.70
C LEU A 10 -6.91 -3.14 -4.26
N ARG A 11 -6.11 -4.17 -3.99
CA ARG A 11 -5.90 -4.71 -2.65
C ARG A 11 -4.52 -4.31 -2.15
N PHE A 12 -4.50 -3.48 -1.12
CA PHE A 12 -3.29 -2.97 -0.51
C PHE A 12 -3.03 -3.67 0.82
N GLN A 13 -1.77 -3.76 1.23
CA GLN A 13 -1.40 -4.15 2.58
C GLN A 13 -0.41 -3.16 3.17
N SER A 14 -0.57 -2.83 4.44
CA SER A 14 0.41 -2.03 5.18
C SER A 14 1.45 -2.90 5.90
N THR A 15 2.58 -2.32 6.29
CA THR A 15 3.56 -2.97 7.18
C THR A 15 3.19 -2.85 8.66
N TRP A 16 2.09 -2.19 8.99
CA TRP A 16 1.70 -1.76 10.33
C TRP A 16 0.56 -2.62 10.91
N PRO A 17 0.54 -2.88 12.24
CA PRO A 17 -0.64 -3.45 12.89
C PRO A 17 -1.89 -2.56 12.71
N ALA A 18 -3.08 -3.15 12.83
CA ALA A 18 -4.34 -2.41 12.60
C ALA A 18 -4.57 -1.19 13.52
N LYS A 19 -4.00 -1.20 14.74
CA LYS A 19 -4.11 -0.11 15.73
C LYS A 19 -2.92 0.85 15.72
N ASP A 20 -2.14 0.84 14.66
CA ASP A 20 -0.98 1.72 14.51
C ASP A 20 -1.38 2.99 13.76
N ILE A 21 -0.87 4.15 14.19
CA ILE A 21 -1.18 5.44 13.57
C ILE A 21 -0.80 5.49 12.08
N PHE A 22 0.25 4.77 11.68
CA PHE A 22 0.65 4.69 10.27
C PHE A 22 -0.31 3.81 9.44
N HIS A 23 -1.04 2.90 10.08
CA HIS A 23 -2.14 2.18 9.44
C HIS A 23 -3.34 3.12 9.25
N GLU A 24 -3.68 3.90 10.27
CA GLU A 24 -4.76 4.90 10.20
C GLU A 24 -4.51 5.91 9.09
N TYR A 25 -3.30 6.46 8.97
CA TYR A 25 -2.95 7.38 7.88
C TYR A 25 -3.00 6.74 6.50
N ALA A 26 -2.64 5.46 6.38
CA ALA A 26 -2.79 4.73 5.13
C ALA A 26 -4.28 4.52 4.78
N GLN A 27 -5.12 4.29 5.79
CA GLN A 27 -6.57 4.18 5.61
C GLN A 27 -7.17 5.52 5.16
N ASP A 28 -6.78 6.64 5.77
CA ASP A 28 -7.20 7.99 5.38
C ASP A 28 -6.89 8.27 3.90
N PHE A 29 -5.70 7.86 3.44
CA PHE A 29 -5.33 7.95 2.03
C PHE A 29 -6.27 7.12 1.15
N CYS A 30 -6.52 5.86 1.50
CA CYS A 30 -7.41 4.97 0.74
C CYS A 30 -8.84 5.53 0.68
N ASP A 31 -9.36 6.04 1.79
CA ASP A 31 -10.70 6.63 1.88
C ASP A 31 -10.82 7.88 1.01
N LYS A 32 -9.79 8.73 1.01
CA LYS A 32 -9.74 9.91 0.14
C LYS A 32 -9.74 9.51 -1.34
N VAL A 33 -8.95 8.51 -1.72
CA VAL A 33 -8.94 7.99 -3.10
C VAL A 33 -10.31 7.43 -3.48
N ASN A 34 -10.89 6.60 -2.62
CA ASN A 34 -12.21 5.99 -2.83
C ASN A 34 -13.31 7.06 -3.01
N LYS A 35 -13.28 8.12 -2.21
CA LYS A 35 -14.20 9.25 -2.32
C LYS A 35 -13.99 10.03 -3.62
N MET A 36 -12.75 10.34 -3.97
CA MET A 36 -12.42 11.14 -5.16
C MET A 36 -12.63 10.37 -6.47
N SER A 37 -12.55 9.04 -6.44
CA SER A 37 -12.71 8.21 -7.64
C SER A 37 -14.16 8.13 -8.14
N SER A 38 -15.13 8.47 -7.30
CA SER A 38 -16.57 8.30 -7.58
C SER A 38 -16.91 6.86 -7.99
N GLY A 39 -16.29 5.87 -7.32
CA GLY A 39 -16.54 4.45 -7.56
C GLY A 39 -15.85 3.86 -8.79
N ARG A 40 -15.03 4.63 -9.51
CA ARG A 40 -14.20 4.11 -10.62
C ARG A 40 -12.97 3.34 -10.12
N LEU A 41 -12.53 3.64 -8.91
CA LEU A 41 -11.40 3.00 -8.23
C LEU A 41 -11.78 2.73 -6.77
N LYS A 42 -11.51 1.52 -6.30
CA LYS A 42 -11.66 1.13 -4.90
C LYS A 42 -10.35 0.54 -4.40
N ILE A 43 -9.83 1.06 -3.30
CA ILE A 43 -8.67 0.52 -2.60
C ILE A 43 -9.16 -0.08 -1.28
N ASP A 44 -8.90 -1.36 -1.08
CA ASP A 44 -9.13 -2.09 0.17
C ASP A 44 -7.78 -2.30 0.86
N LEU A 45 -7.58 -1.63 2.00
CA LEU A 45 -6.34 -1.70 2.77
C LEU A 45 -6.40 -2.79 3.84
N LEU A 46 -5.36 -3.59 3.91
CA LEU A 46 -5.19 -4.65 4.90
C LEU A 46 -4.08 -4.29 5.91
N PRO A 47 -4.23 -4.68 7.19
CA PRO A 47 -3.15 -4.55 8.16
C PRO A 47 -2.00 -5.53 7.86
N SER A 48 -0.88 -5.32 8.54
CA SER A 48 0.28 -6.19 8.44
C SER A 48 -0.08 -7.65 8.73
N GLY A 49 0.45 -8.57 7.92
CA GLY A 49 0.26 -10.01 8.10
C GLY A 49 -1.03 -10.59 7.51
N SER A 50 -1.91 -9.78 6.91
CA SER A 50 -3.16 -10.31 6.33
C SER A 50 -2.94 -11.18 5.09
N VAL A 51 -1.98 -10.84 4.23
CA VAL A 51 -1.64 -11.61 3.02
C VAL A 51 -0.21 -12.12 3.10
N VAL A 52 0.72 -11.25 3.48
CA VAL A 52 2.15 -11.58 3.67
C VAL A 52 2.70 -10.92 4.93
N LYS A 53 3.85 -11.37 5.42
CA LYS A 53 4.54 -10.72 6.55
C LYS A 53 4.95 -9.29 6.17
N ALA A 54 5.15 -8.43 7.15
CA ALA A 54 5.42 -7.00 6.93
C ALA A 54 6.54 -6.72 5.91
N PHE A 55 7.70 -7.37 6.07
CA PHE A 55 8.86 -7.16 5.19
C PHE A 55 8.80 -7.93 3.86
N ASP A 56 7.80 -8.78 3.66
CA ASP A 56 7.55 -9.46 2.38
C ASP A 56 6.69 -8.60 1.43
N LEU A 57 6.20 -7.45 1.89
CA LEU A 57 5.29 -6.57 1.15
C LEU A 57 5.80 -6.17 -0.24
N LEU A 58 7.05 -5.71 -0.34
CA LEU A 58 7.62 -5.26 -1.61
C LEU A 58 7.67 -6.40 -2.65
N ASP A 59 8.03 -7.62 -2.22
CA ASP A 59 8.04 -8.78 -3.10
C ASP A 59 6.62 -9.20 -3.51
N ALA A 60 5.65 -9.10 -2.59
CA ALA A 60 4.27 -9.43 -2.87
C ALA A 60 3.65 -8.48 -3.91
N VAL A 61 3.98 -7.18 -3.85
CA VAL A 61 3.59 -6.20 -4.87
C VAL A 61 4.31 -6.48 -6.19
N SER A 62 5.62 -6.72 -6.17
CA SER A 62 6.39 -7.03 -7.39
C SER A 62 5.90 -8.28 -8.12
N LYS A 63 5.33 -9.26 -7.39
CA LYS A 63 4.77 -10.49 -7.96
C LYS A 63 3.29 -10.38 -8.35
N GLY A 64 2.63 -9.26 -8.06
CA GLY A 64 1.20 -9.08 -8.30
C GLY A 64 0.28 -9.83 -7.33
N THR A 65 0.79 -10.33 -6.19
CA THR A 65 -0.04 -10.91 -5.12
C THR A 65 -0.89 -9.83 -4.43
N LEU A 66 -0.32 -8.64 -4.30
CA LEU A 66 -0.96 -7.41 -3.85
C LEU A 66 -0.81 -6.36 -4.94
N ASP A 67 -1.81 -5.48 -5.08
CA ASP A 67 -1.78 -4.41 -6.08
C ASP A 67 -0.95 -3.19 -5.62
N GLY A 68 -0.68 -3.12 -4.32
CA GLY A 68 0.13 -2.07 -3.71
C GLY A 68 0.32 -2.28 -2.21
N GLY A 69 0.96 -1.31 -1.57
CA GLY A 69 1.20 -1.37 -0.14
C GLY A 69 1.69 -0.06 0.46
N HIS A 70 1.63 0.00 1.79
CA HIS A 70 2.06 1.17 2.57
C HIS A 70 3.10 0.78 3.63
N GLY A 71 4.25 1.41 3.60
CA GLY A 71 5.35 1.16 4.52
C GLY A 71 6.54 2.08 4.24
N VAL A 72 7.61 1.92 5.01
CA VAL A 72 8.84 2.69 4.81
C VAL A 72 9.74 1.98 3.81
N VAL A 73 9.95 2.59 2.65
CA VAL A 73 10.70 1.99 1.54
C VAL A 73 12.15 1.62 1.91
N ALA A 74 12.74 2.33 2.87
CA ALA A 74 14.09 2.03 3.36
C ALA A 74 14.22 0.68 4.09
N TYR A 75 13.11 0.07 4.53
CA TYR A 75 13.13 -1.30 5.08
C TYR A 75 13.69 -2.33 4.10
N TRP A 76 13.66 -2.04 2.80
CA TRP A 76 14.19 -2.90 1.75
C TRP A 76 15.58 -2.49 1.25
N TYR A 77 16.35 -1.69 2.02
CA TYR A 77 17.75 -1.38 1.71
C TYR A 77 18.59 -2.62 1.38
N GLY A 78 18.38 -3.73 2.11
CA GLY A 78 19.07 -5.00 1.85
C GLY A 78 18.77 -5.63 0.48
N LYS A 79 17.69 -5.22 -0.20
CA LYS A 79 17.38 -5.60 -1.59
C LYS A 79 18.04 -4.68 -2.61
N SER A 80 18.13 -3.39 -2.32
CA SER A 80 18.82 -2.42 -3.17
C SER A 80 19.26 -1.20 -2.35
N PRO A 81 20.56 -0.83 -2.37
CA PRO A 81 21.06 0.35 -1.68
C PRO A 81 20.35 1.65 -2.08
N ALA A 82 19.86 1.74 -3.33
CA ALA A 82 19.15 2.91 -3.83
C ALA A 82 17.86 3.21 -3.06
N LEU A 83 17.26 2.21 -2.39
CA LEU A 83 16.03 2.40 -1.61
C LEU A 83 16.28 3.20 -0.31
N ALA A 84 17.53 3.30 0.16
CA ALA A 84 17.86 4.17 1.29
C ALA A 84 17.71 5.66 0.98
N LEU A 85 17.80 6.07 -0.29
CA LEU A 85 17.59 7.48 -0.70
C LEU A 85 16.18 7.99 -0.38
N TRP A 86 15.23 7.08 -0.23
CA TRP A 86 13.83 7.37 0.03
C TRP A 86 13.43 7.09 1.49
N GLY A 87 14.42 6.89 2.37
CA GLY A 87 14.26 6.84 3.82
C GLY A 87 14.81 8.06 4.53
N SER A 88 14.90 7.98 5.86
CA SER A 88 15.71 8.91 6.63
C SER A 88 17.19 8.56 6.44
N GLY A 89 17.86 9.25 5.51
CA GLY A 89 19.32 9.26 5.46
C GLY A 89 19.91 9.84 6.76
N PRO A 90 21.22 9.70 7.00
CA PRO A 90 21.89 10.46 8.07
C PRO A 90 21.57 11.95 7.88
N ALA A 91 21.17 12.62 8.97
CA ALA A 91 21.03 14.07 9.01
C ALA A 91 22.39 14.76 8.78
#